data_AF-A0A970A619-F1
#
_entry.id   AF-A0A970A619-F1
#
_cell.length_a   1.000
_cell.length_b   1.000
_cell.length_c   1.000
_cell.angle_alpha   90.00
_cell.angle_beta   90.00
_cell.angle_gamma   90.00
#
_symmetry.space_group_name_H-M   'P 1'
#
loop_
_entity.id
_entity.type
_entity.pdbx_description
1 polymer ?
#
loop_
_entity_poly.entity_id
_entity_poly.type
_entity_poly.pdbx_seq_one_letter_code
_entity_poly.pdbx_strand_id
1 'polypeptide(L)'
;MPNDHLGSPIKRKKILPFMSRLFFSILLLFITSPLLAAFCFNCGIELPESANYCPSCGTYVANSLKTAKKDHEPQKSTQTKEKTISAKTKSADNAENEENLTKVKILAAGEVYQAKPEAAAKLLAELHPINMLEKAIAETLPLQDLTSKKEICEQNMKLLEQNKSAYSGAELTLLELHKGKLEILSLWIKNLSLKNEAQRKAETEKAIFASGEINKAIDNFLMSELNFEAGKKSEKHLLKVKKSTEPYKITAGRFRLPDGKRIKKGQPVWVIGISGSSVKIMHLGESSYPDPMITSLSVYDLQRRSNWRSNENFFYELPKGSESDKILDKPLPETYIKAVTAWEKKYPYRFEDKSEESGFRYSAVKPSYL
;
A
#
# COMPACT_ATOMS: atom_id res chain seq x y z
N MET A 1 -68.94 7.07 -26.48
CA MET A 1 -69.70 6.46 -25.37
C MET A 1 -68.78 6.42 -24.15
N PRO A 2 -69.13 7.12 -23.05
CA PRO A 2 -68.41 7.02 -21.79
C PRO A 2 -69.03 5.90 -20.93
N ASN A 3 -68.18 5.10 -20.28
CA ASN A 3 -68.61 4.08 -19.32
C ASN A 3 -68.34 4.58 -17.91
N ASP A 4 -69.42 4.92 -17.22
CA ASP A 4 -69.48 5.05 -15.77
C ASP A 4 -69.64 3.67 -15.14
N HIS A 5 -68.77 3.29 -14.21
CA HIS A 5 -69.07 2.20 -13.28
C HIS A 5 -68.81 2.61 -11.83
N LEU A 6 -69.92 2.56 -11.10
CA LEU A 6 -70.11 2.87 -9.69
C LEU A 6 -69.29 1.98 -8.76
N GLY A 7 -68.75 2.63 -7.72
CA GLY A 7 -68.12 2.00 -6.57
C GLY A 7 -69.13 1.39 -5.59
N SER A 8 -68.69 0.36 -4.89
CA SER A 8 -69.40 -0.27 -3.77
C SER A 8 -68.72 0.05 -2.42
N PRO A 9 -69.48 0.18 -1.31
CA PRO A 9 -68.95 0.62 -0.03
C PRO A 9 -68.40 -0.54 0.80
N ILE A 10 -67.10 -0.53 1.07
CA ILE A 10 -66.41 -1.49 1.94
C ILE A 10 -66.60 -1.09 3.41
N LYS A 11 -67.40 -1.88 4.14
CA LYS A 11 -67.57 -1.78 5.60
C LYS A 11 -66.26 -2.14 6.33
N ARG A 12 -65.60 -1.14 6.94
CA ARG A 12 -64.42 -1.34 7.79
C ARG A 12 -64.84 -1.86 9.18
N LYS A 13 -64.47 -3.11 9.48
CA LYS A 13 -64.57 -3.68 10.84
C LYS A 13 -63.50 -3.04 11.73
N LYS A 14 -63.93 -2.47 12.86
CA LYS A 14 -63.05 -1.94 13.92
C LYS A 14 -62.35 -3.10 14.63
N ILE A 15 -61.12 -3.40 14.23
CA ILE A 15 -60.21 -4.30 14.94
C ILE A 15 -59.18 -3.41 15.63
N LEU A 16 -59.44 -2.94 16.84
CA LEU A 16 -58.42 -2.39 17.73
C LEU A 16 -58.96 -2.46 19.16
N PRO A 17 -58.38 -3.32 20.03
CA PRO A 17 -57.50 -2.76 21.06
C PRO A 17 -56.26 -3.60 21.41
N PHE A 18 -55.98 -4.71 20.71
CA PHE A 18 -54.93 -5.65 21.14
C PHE A 18 -53.50 -5.16 20.84
N MET A 19 -53.28 -4.49 19.70
CA MET A 19 -51.94 -4.08 19.26
C MET A 19 -51.34 -2.92 20.09
N SER A 20 -52.17 -2.12 20.77
CA SER A 20 -51.68 -0.99 21.58
C SER A 20 -51.00 -1.46 22.87
N ARG A 21 -51.48 -2.55 23.49
CA ARG A 21 -50.87 -3.07 24.72
C ARG A 21 -49.53 -3.76 24.47
N LEU A 22 -49.37 -4.44 23.32
CA LEU A 22 -48.11 -5.07 22.95
C LEU A 22 -47.01 -4.03 22.68
N PHE A 23 -47.36 -2.90 22.04
CA PHE A 23 -46.41 -1.83 21.75
C PHE A 23 -45.87 -1.17 23.01
N PHE A 24 -46.72 -0.94 24.02
CA PHE A 24 -46.27 -0.36 25.29
C PHE A 24 -45.38 -1.31 26.11
N SER A 25 -45.65 -2.62 26.11
CA SER A 25 -44.78 -3.59 26.79
C SER A 25 -43.41 -3.74 26.13
N ILE A 26 -43.33 -3.68 24.80
CA ILE A 26 -42.05 -3.73 24.07
C ILE A 26 -41.24 -2.44 24.32
N LEU A 27 -41.88 -1.27 24.31
CA LEU A 27 -41.22 0.01 24.56
C LEU A 27 -40.60 0.07 25.97
N LEU A 28 -41.26 -0.53 26.97
CA LEU A 28 -40.78 -0.55 28.35
C LEU A 28 -39.55 -1.45 28.55
N LEU A 29 -39.41 -2.50 27.74
CA LEU A 29 -38.26 -3.41 27.73
C LEU A 29 -36.98 -2.77 27.16
N PHE A 30 -37.10 -1.73 26.33
CA PHE A 30 -35.95 -1.01 25.79
C PHE A 30 -35.40 0.09 26.70
N ILE A 31 -36.17 0.54 27.71
CA ILE A 31 -35.78 1.66 28.60
C ILE A 31 -35.00 1.15 29.82
N THR A 32 -35.10 -0.14 30.18
CA THR A 32 -34.48 -0.71 31.40
C THR A 32 -33.13 -1.40 31.19
N SER A 33 -32.43 -1.16 30.08
CA SER A 33 -31.12 -1.79 29.82
C SER A 33 -29.96 -0.80 29.88
N PRO A 34 -29.49 -0.37 31.07
CA PRO A 34 -28.19 0.28 31.20
C PRO A 34 -27.14 -0.79 31.47
N LEU A 35 -26.34 -1.15 30.46
CA LEU A 35 -24.96 -1.67 30.56
C LEU A 35 -24.56 -2.17 29.17
N LEU A 36 -24.24 -1.23 28.27
CA LEU A 36 -23.55 -1.53 27.03
C LEU A 36 -22.07 -1.76 27.38
N ALA A 37 -21.73 -2.97 27.83
CA ALA A 37 -20.34 -3.40 27.89
C ALA A 37 -19.73 -3.31 26.48
N ALA A 38 -18.61 -2.61 26.36
CA ALA A 38 -17.92 -2.46 25.08
C ALA A 38 -17.16 -3.76 24.77
N PHE A 39 -17.59 -4.51 23.75
CA PHE A 39 -16.85 -5.68 23.27
C PHE A 39 -15.87 -5.28 22.16
N CYS A 40 -14.70 -5.93 22.12
CA CYS A 40 -13.75 -5.74 21.04
C CYS A 40 -14.32 -6.27 19.72
N PHE A 41 -14.39 -5.43 18.69
CA PHE A 41 -14.94 -5.81 17.38
C PHE A 41 -14.13 -6.91 16.66
N ASN A 42 -12.86 -7.11 17.05
CA ASN A 42 -11.99 -8.10 16.42
C ASN A 42 -12.08 -9.49 17.09
N CYS A 43 -12.03 -9.54 18.43
CA CYS A 43 -11.97 -10.82 19.17
C CYS A 43 -13.17 -11.11 20.08
N GLY A 44 -14.12 -10.18 20.21
CA GLY A 44 -15.34 -10.36 21.02
C GLY A 44 -15.15 -10.32 22.53
N ILE A 45 -13.93 -10.05 23.03
CA ILE A 45 -13.65 -9.94 24.46
C ILE A 45 -14.14 -8.60 25.01
N GLU A 46 -14.70 -8.63 26.22
CA GLU A 46 -15.16 -7.45 26.95
C GLU A 46 -13.99 -6.52 27.29
N LEU A 47 -14.17 -5.23 27.00
CA LEU A 47 -13.15 -4.22 27.20
C LEU A 47 -13.40 -3.44 28.49
N PRO A 48 -12.34 -3.10 29.25
CA PRO A 48 -12.44 -2.10 30.30
C PRO A 48 -12.96 -0.77 29.73
N GLU A 49 -13.79 -0.05 30.48
CA GLU A 49 -14.42 1.21 30.05
C GLU A 49 -13.42 2.29 29.59
N SER A 50 -12.14 2.17 29.98
CA SER A 50 -11.07 3.11 29.65
C SER A 50 -9.97 2.55 28.73
N ALA A 51 -10.19 1.39 28.10
CA ALA A 51 -9.16 0.76 27.26
C ALA A 51 -9.05 1.42 25.87
N ASN A 52 -7.89 1.98 25.55
CA ASN A 52 -7.56 2.46 24.20
C ASN A 52 -7.27 1.31 23.21
N TYR A 53 -6.88 0.14 23.74
CA TYR A 53 -6.51 -1.05 22.98
C TYR A 53 -7.09 -2.29 23.63
N CYS A 54 -7.46 -3.29 22.82
CA CYS A 54 -7.86 -4.59 23.32
C CYS A 54 -6.66 -5.32 23.96
N PRO A 55 -6.72 -5.71 25.24
CA PRO A 55 -5.60 -6.40 25.90
C PRO A 55 -5.33 -7.79 25.33
N SER A 56 -6.31 -8.41 24.67
CA SER A 56 -6.14 -9.74 24.08
C SER A 56 -5.56 -9.74 22.67
N CYS A 57 -5.88 -8.75 21.83
CA CYS A 57 -5.51 -8.78 20.41
C CYS A 57 -4.80 -7.52 19.92
N GLY A 58 -4.59 -6.51 20.77
CA GLY A 58 -3.88 -5.27 20.45
C GLY A 58 -4.63 -4.29 19.54
N THR A 59 -5.86 -4.61 19.13
CA THR A 59 -6.64 -3.77 18.22
C THR A 59 -7.13 -2.50 18.92
N TYR A 60 -6.99 -1.35 18.25
CA TYR A 60 -7.40 -0.03 18.75
C TYR A 60 -8.92 0.09 18.86
N VAL A 61 -9.43 0.70 19.94
CA VAL A 61 -10.86 0.87 20.20
C VAL A 61 -11.25 2.34 19.99
N ALA A 62 -12.11 2.61 19.01
CA ALA A 62 -12.32 3.97 18.47
C ALA A 62 -13.09 4.97 19.37
N ASN A 63 -13.46 4.62 20.61
CA ASN A 63 -14.40 5.38 21.43
C ASN A 63 -13.81 6.16 22.62
N SER A 64 -12.50 6.20 22.84
CA SER A 64 -11.92 6.84 24.04
C SER A 64 -11.78 8.38 23.98
N LEU A 65 -12.15 9.03 22.88
CA LEU A 65 -12.06 10.49 22.75
C LEU A 65 -13.37 11.16 23.22
N LYS A 66 -13.59 11.22 24.55
CA LYS A 66 -14.31 12.29 25.29
C LYS A 66 -14.58 11.87 26.74
N THR A 67 -13.60 12.02 27.61
CA THR A 67 -13.79 12.38 29.02
C THR A 67 -12.46 12.91 29.58
N ALA A 68 -12.56 13.86 30.50
CA ALA A 68 -11.60 14.93 30.70
C ALA A 68 -10.60 14.66 31.84
N LYS A 69 -9.44 15.33 31.74
CA LYS A 69 -8.82 16.20 32.77
C LYS A 69 -8.89 15.77 34.26
N LYS A 70 -7.69 15.57 34.82
CA LYS A 70 -7.19 15.78 36.21
C LYS A 70 -6.62 14.54 36.94
N ASP A 71 -5.36 14.73 37.32
CA ASP A 71 -4.66 14.36 38.55
C ASP A 71 -4.56 12.87 38.94
N HIS A 72 -3.39 12.24 38.71
CA HIS A 72 -2.58 11.64 39.78
C HIS A 72 -1.20 11.10 39.32
N GLU A 73 -0.32 11.15 40.30
CA GLU A 73 1.12 10.88 40.45
C GLU A 73 1.54 9.39 40.28
N PRO A 74 2.83 9.09 39.97
CA PRO A 74 3.22 7.77 39.47
C PRO A 74 3.58 6.78 40.59
N GLN A 75 2.98 5.58 40.55
CA GLN A 75 3.44 4.44 41.34
C GLN A 75 4.22 3.40 40.53
N LYS A 76 5.32 3.04 41.20
CA LYS A 76 6.48 2.20 40.91
C LYS A 76 6.14 0.70 40.88
N SER A 77 6.83 0.00 39.96
CA SER A 77 7.26 -1.41 39.97
C SER A 77 6.25 -2.54 40.23
N THR A 78 6.34 -3.63 39.45
CA THR A 78 6.95 -4.90 39.92
C THR A 78 7.06 -5.90 38.74
N GLN A 79 8.29 -6.41 38.54
CA GLN A 79 8.61 -7.53 37.67
C GLN A 79 8.08 -8.84 38.27
N THR A 80 7.55 -9.76 37.46
CA THR A 80 7.35 -11.15 37.90
C THR A 80 7.61 -12.14 36.76
N LYS A 81 8.78 -12.79 36.88
CA LYS A 81 9.12 -14.20 36.64
C LYS A 81 8.36 -14.97 35.55
N GLU A 82 9.07 -15.14 34.44
CA GLU A 82 9.53 -16.43 33.89
C GLU A 82 8.99 -17.71 34.55
N LYS A 83 8.23 -18.51 33.78
CA LYS A 83 7.94 -19.91 34.09
C LYS A 83 8.11 -20.77 32.85
N THR A 84 9.25 -21.45 32.83
CA THR A 84 9.62 -22.55 31.95
C THR A 84 8.67 -23.73 32.15
N ILE A 85 8.06 -24.23 31.07
CA ILE A 85 7.44 -25.56 31.03
C ILE A 85 8.06 -26.33 29.87
N SER A 86 8.84 -27.35 30.25
CA SER A 86 9.30 -28.45 29.41
C SER A 86 8.18 -29.48 29.32
N ALA A 87 7.81 -29.90 28.11
CA ALA A 87 7.12 -31.15 27.89
C ALA A 87 7.56 -31.79 26.57
N LYS A 88 8.05 -33.01 26.73
CA LYS A 88 8.67 -33.91 25.76
C LYS A 88 7.58 -34.86 25.25
N THR A 89 7.37 -34.96 23.94
CA THR A 89 6.74 -36.17 23.36
C THR A 89 7.30 -36.43 21.97
N LYS A 90 7.70 -37.69 21.78
CA LYS A 90 8.32 -38.28 20.60
C LYS A 90 7.26 -38.58 19.54
N SER A 91 7.57 -38.33 18.27
CA SER A 91 7.18 -39.25 17.19
C SER A 91 8.27 -39.26 16.13
N ALA A 92 8.75 -40.46 15.84
CA ALA A 92 9.66 -40.75 14.76
C ALA A 92 8.93 -40.64 13.41
N ASP A 93 9.70 -40.25 12.40
CA ASP A 93 9.44 -40.21 10.94
C ASP A 93 9.75 -38.81 10.41
N ASN A 94 11.02 -38.54 10.09
CA ASN A 94 11.49 -37.56 9.08
C ASN A 94 13.02 -37.42 9.13
N ALA A 95 13.75 -38.41 8.58
CA ALA A 95 15.21 -38.31 8.43
C ALA A 95 15.65 -37.48 7.19
N GLU A 96 14.73 -37.13 6.28
CA GLU A 96 15.04 -36.26 5.12
C GLU A 96 14.77 -34.77 5.37
N ASN A 97 14.20 -34.40 6.53
CA ASN A 97 13.86 -33.00 6.83
C ASN A 97 14.88 -32.30 7.75
N GLU A 98 15.81 -33.03 8.39
CA GLU A 98 16.85 -32.43 9.24
C GLU A 98 18.01 -31.82 8.43
N GLU A 99 18.31 -32.31 7.22
CA GLU A 99 19.36 -31.74 6.36
C GLU A 99 18.92 -30.40 5.75
N ASN A 100 17.63 -30.26 5.44
CA ASN A 100 17.06 -28.97 5.02
C ASN A 100 16.87 -28.00 6.20
N LEU A 101 16.55 -28.48 7.40
CA LEU A 101 16.42 -27.62 8.59
C LEU A 101 17.77 -27.17 9.15
N THR A 102 18.85 -27.94 8.97
CA THR A 102 20.22 -27.50 9.26
C THR A 102 20.76 -26.53 8.22
N LYS A 103 20.42 -26.69 6.92
CA LYS A 103 20.73 -25.66 5.89
C LYS A 103 20.03 -24.33 6.14
N VAL A 104 18.82 -24.34 6.70
CA VAL A 104 18.08 -23.11 7.07
C VAL A 104 18.57 -22.53 8.40
N LYS A 105 19.04 -23.35 9.35
CA LYS A 105 19.62 -22.86 10.61
C LYS A 105 21.04 -22.30 10.49
N ILE A 106 21.82 -22.69 9.48
CA ILE A 106 23.16 -22.11 9.24
C ILE A 106 23.07 -20.68 8.70
N LEU A 107 21.94 -20.28 8.09
CA LEU A 107 21.67 -18.88 7.71
C LEU A 107 21.12 -18.00 8.87
N ALA A 108 20.93 -18.58 10.06
CA ALA A 108 20.50 -17.86 11.26
C ALA A 108 21.65 -17.53 12.21
N ALA A 109 22.87 -18.00 11.92
CA ALA A 109 24.07 -17.41 12.50
C ALA A 109 24.26 -16.06 11.80
N GLY A 110 24.33 -14.98 12.58
CA GLY A 110 24.52 -13.60 12.11
C GLY A 110 25.86 -13.35 11.41
N GLU A 111 26.18 -14.14 10.38
CA GLU A 111 27.21 -13.87 9.41
C GLU A 111 26.79 -12.66 8.58
N VAL A 112 27.11 -11.51 9.15
CA VAL A 112 27.49 -10.27 8.49
C VAL A 112 26.63 -9.93 7.26
N TYR A 113 25.42 -9.43 7.53
CA TYR A 113 24.63 -8.67 6.56
C TYR A 113 25.30 -7.37 6.10
N GLN A 114 26.45 -7.00 6.67
CA GLN A 114 27.22 -5.84 6.23
C GLN A 114 27.93 -6.19 4.92
N ALA A 115 27.32 -5.78 3.81
CA ALA A 115 28.05 -5.69 2.55
C ALA A 115 29.30 -4.83 2.75
N LYS A 116 30.41 -5.23 2.13
CA LYS A 116 31.55 -4.32 1.99
C LYS A 116 31.05 -3.11 1.18
N PRO A 117 31.22 -1.86 1.66
CA PRO A 117 30.75 -0.66 0.98
C PRO A 117 31.16 -0.59 -0.49
N GLU A 118 32.37 -1.08 -0.80
CA GLU A 118 32.91 -1.15 -2.16
C GLU A 118 32.16 -2.10 -3.10
N ALA A 119 31.64 -3.22 -2.58
CA ALA A 119 30.90 -4.20 -3.36
C ALA A 119 29.50 -3.66 -3.72
N ALA A 120 28.79 -3.10 -2.72
CA ALA A 120 27.51 -2.42 -2.95
C ALA A 120 27.65 -1.22 -3.91
N ALA A 121 28.72 -0.44 -3.77
CA ALA A 121 29.07 0.64 -4.68
C ALA A 121 29.24 0.17 -6.14
N LYS A 122 29.94 -0.95 -6.34
CA LYS A 122 30.14 -1.55 -7.66
C LYS A 122 28.82 -2.01 -8.26
N LEU A 123 28.00 -2.72 -7.49
CA LEU A 123 26.68 -3.17 -7.93
C LEU A 123 25.77 -1.99 -8.30
N LEU A 124 25.76 -0.91 -7.52
CA LEU A 124 24.99 0.30 -7.84
C LEU A 124 25.43 0.94 -9.17
N ALA A 125 26.72 0.89 -9.49
CA ALA A 125 27.21 1.36 -10.80
C ALA A 125 26.69 0.49 -11.95
N GLU A 126 26.65 -0.83 -11.75
CA GLU A 126 26.10 -1.79 -12.73
C GLU A 126 24.57 -1.65 -12.91
N LEU A 127 23.87 -1.19 -11.86
CA LEU A 127 22.42 -0.93 -11.86
C LEU A 127 22.05 0.49 -12.36
N HIS A 128 23.02 1.40 -12.49
CA HIS A 128 22.80 2.78 -12.93
C HIS A 128 22.03 2.93 -14.26
N PRO A 129 22.22 2.05 -15.28
CA PRO A 129 21.43 2.12 -16.51
C PRO A 129 19.90 2.11 -16.30
N ILE A 130 19.40 1.47 -15.24
CA ILE A 130 17.96 1.45 -14.91
C ILE A 130 17.46 2.84 -14.50
N ASN A 131 18.27 3.61 -13.76
CA ASN A 131 17.94 4.99 -13.41
C ASN A 131 18.01 5.91 -14.64
N MET A 132 18.94 5.65 -15.55
CA MET A 132 19.02 6.35 -16.83
C MET A 132 17.82 6.03 -17.73
N LEU A 133 17.29 4.81 -17.67
CA LEU A 133 16.06 4.43 -18.37
C LEU A 133 14.85 5.19 -17.81
N GLU A 134 14.70 5.26 -16.48
CA GLU A 134 13.64 6.05 -15.84
C GLU A 134 13.69 7.52 -16.29
N LYS A 135 14.89 8.11 -16.29
CA LYS A 135 15.10 9.49 -16.77
C LYS A 135 14.69 9.66 -18.22
N ALA A 136 15.12 8.75 -19.10
CA ALA A 136 14.80 8.77 -20.52
C ALA A 136 13.28 8.69 -20.76
N ILE A 137 12.56 7.91 -19.97
CA ILE A 137 11.09 7.84 -20.04
C ILE A 137 10.48 9.18 -19.61
N ALA A 138 10.97 9.79 -18.52
CA ALA A 138 10.50 11.08 -18.04
C ALA A 138 10.78 12.24 -19.03
N GLU A 139 11.90 12.17 -19.75
CA GLU A 139 12.25 13.09 -20.85
C GLU A 139 11.46 12.82 -22.15
N THR A 140 10.54 11.84 -22.13
CA THR A 140 9.67 11.49 -23.27
C THR A 140 10.43 11.14 -24.55
N LEU A 141 11.56 10.43 -24.41
CA LEU A 141 12.34 9.97 -25.58
C LEU A 141 11.49 9.11 -26.54
N PRO A 142 11.86 9.03 -27.83
CA PRO A 142 11.19 8.17 -28.79
C PRO A 142 11.06 6.73 -28.32
N LEU A 143 9.92 6.09 -28.61
CA LEU A 143 9.62 4.73 -28.14
C LEU A 143 10.66 3.69 -28.60
N GLN A 144 11.25 3.88 -29.78
CA GLN A 144 12.32 3.03 -30.30
C GLN A 144 13.56 3.09 -29.40
N ASP A 145 14.00 4.30 -29.04
CA ASP A 145 15.16 4.51 -28.17
C ASP A 145 14.92 3.95 -26.76
N LEU A 146 13.71 4.14 -26.23
CA LEU A 146 13.30 3.58 -24.94
C LEU A 146 13.34 2.05 -24.96
N THR A 147 12.89 1.43 -26.06
CA THR A 147 12.89 -0.03 -26.22
C THR A 147 14.31 -0.58 -26.27
N SER A 148 15.21 0.04 -27.03
CA SER A 148 16.62 -0.36 -27.08
C SER A 148 17.32 -0.20 -25.73
N LYS A 149 17.10 0.92 -25.02
CA LYS A 149 17.66 1.12 -23.67
C LYS A 149 17.11 0.11 -22.66
N LYS A 150 15.83 -0.24 -22.75
CA LYS A 150 15.21 -1.28 -21.93
C LYS A 150 15.86 -2.63 -22.17
N GLU A 151 16.08 -3.03 -23.43
CA GLU A 151 16.71 -4.32 -23.76
C GLU A 151 18.12 -4.44 -23.14
N ILE A 152 18.91 -3.37 -23.18
CA ILE A 152 20.22 -3.32 -22.52
C ILE A 152 20.07 -3.54 -21.00
N CYS A 153 19.12 -2.87 -20.35
CA CYS A 153 18.87 -3.04 -18.92
C CYS A 153 18.43 -4.48 -18.58
N GLU A 154 17.58 -5.09 -19.41
CA GLU A 154 17.13 -6.47 -19.21
C GLU A 154 18.26 -7.49 -19.41
N GLN A 155 19.14 -7.28 -20.39
CA GLN A 155 20.32 -8.12 -20.59
C GLN A 155 21.29 -8.00 -19.40
N ASN A 156 21.58 -6.78 -18.95
CA ASN A 156 22.43 -6.55 -17.78
C ASN A 156 21.84 -7.19 -16.52
N MET A 157 20.55 -7.01 -16.26
CA MET A 157 19.87 -7.63 -15.11
C MET A 157 19.99 -9.16 -15.12
N LYS A 158 19.84 -9.81 -16.28
CA LYS A 158 20.04 -11.26 -16.42
C LYS A 158 21.46 -11.70 -16.06
N LEU A 159 22.48 -10.93 -16.46
CA LEU A 159 23.88 -11.22 -16.11
C LEU A 159 24.13 -11.08 -14.60
N LEU A 160 23.56 -10.06 -13.95
CA LEU A 160 23.64 -9.89 -12.50
C LEU A 160 22.95 -11.05 -11.76
N GLU A 161 21.78 -11.48 -12.22
CA GLU A 161 21.07 -12.62 -11.63
C GLU A 161 21.82 -13.95 -11.74
N GLN A 162 22.58 -14.15 -12.82
CA GLN A 162 23.45 -15.33 -12.98
C GLN A 162 24.56 -15.37 -11.93
N ASN A 163 25.03 -14.20 -11.48
CA ASN A 163 26.10 -14.06 -10.49
C ASN A 163 25.58 -13.90 -9.04
N LYS A 164 24.29 -14.11 -8.80
CA LYS A 164 23.65 -13.85 -7.49
C LYS A 164 24.28 -14.57 -6.30
N SER A 165 24.91 -15.74 -6.50
CA SER A 165 25.57 -16.49 -5.43
C SER A 165 26.81 -15.79 -4.86
N ALA A 166 27.37 -14.82 -5.59
CA ALA A 166 28.51 -14.02 -5.16
C ALA A 166 28.10 -12.78 -4.34
N TYR A 167 26.81 -12.46 -4.26
CA TYR A 167 26.31 -11.27 -3.59
C TYR A 167 25.98 -11.52 -2.12
N SER A 168 26.32 -10.55 -1.29
CA SER A 168 25.87 -10.47 0.10
C SER A 168 24.36 -10.21 0.20
N GLY A 169 23.78 -10.37 1.39
CA GLY A 169 22.36 -10.12 1.62
C GLY A 169 21.91 -8.72 1.21
N ALA A 170 22.69 -7.69 1.50
CA ALA A 170 22.34 -6.32 1.11
C ALA A 170 22.44 -6.07 -0.40
N GLU A 171 23.43 -6.67 -1.08
CA GLU A 171 23.55 -6.62 -2.54
C GLU A 171 22.35 -7.32 -3.21
N LEU A 172 21.90 -8.46 -2.68
CA LEU A 172 20.71 -9.15 -3.15
C LEU A 172 19.44 -8.30 -2.98
N THR A 173 19.28 -7.61 -1.84
CA THR A 173 18.15 -6.69 -1.65
C THR A 173 18.19 -5.53 -2.65
N LEU A 174 19.36 -4.92 -2.90
CA LEU A 174 19.50 -3.87 -3.92
C LEU A 174 19.13 -4.38 -5.32
N LEU A 175 19.60 -5.58 -5.66
CA LEU A 175 19.30 -6.23 -6.94
C LEU A 175 17.79 -6.45 -7.10
N GLU A 176 17.11 -6.99 -6.08
CA GLU A 176 15.67 -7.26 -6.13
C GLU A 176 14.84 -5.96 -6.24
N LEU A 177 15.22 -4.90 -5.53
CA LEU A 177 14.57 -3.60 -5.64
C LEU A 177 14.70 -3.00 -7.06
N HIS A 178 15.90 -3.05 -7.65
CA HIS A 178 16.12 -2.53 -9.00
C HIS A 178 15.49 -3.41 -10.08
N LYS A 179 15.43 -4.72 -9.87
CA LYS A 179 14.65 -5.64 -10.71
C LYS A 179 13.17 -5.27 -10.70
N GLY A 180 12.59 -5.07 -9.52
CA GLY A 180 11.22 -4.59 -9.38
C GLY A 180 10.98 -3.25 -10.08
N LYS A 181 11.94 -2.31 -9.99
CA LYS A 181 11.89 -1.04 -10.73
C LYS A 181 11.89 -1.28 -12.24
N LEU A 182 12.82 -2.09 -12.76
CA LEU A 182 12.91 -2.42 -14.18
C LEU A 182 11.62 -3.07 -14.70
N GLU A 183 10.99 -3.97 -13.94
CA GLU A 183 9.69 -4.56 -14.29
C GLU A 183 8.61 -3.48 -14.52
N ILE A 184 8.54 -2.49 -13.61
CA ILE A 184 7.60 -1.35 -13.72
C ILE A 184 7.92 -0.48 -14.95
N LEU A 185 9.18 -0.12 -15.16
CA LEU A 185 9.59 0.70 -16.31
C LEU A 185 9.32 -0.03 -17.63
N SER A 186 9.56 -1.35 -17.68
CA SER A 186 9.27 -2.19 -18.84
C SER A 186 7.78 -2.22 -19.17
N LEU A 187 6.90 -2.27 -18.16
CA LEU A 187 5.46 -2.15 -18.34
C LEU A 187 5.05 -0.74 -18.80
N TRP A 188 5.67 0.30 -18.25
CA TRP A 188 5.43 1.68 -18.67
C TRP A 188 5.73 1.87 -20.15
N ILE A 189 6.92 1.49 -20.61
CA ILE A 189 7.34 1.57 -22.01
C ILE A 189 6.36 0.81 -22.92
N LYS A 190 5.96 -0.40 -22.53
CA LYS A 190 4.95 -1.17 -23.26
C LYS A 190 3.64 -0.40 -23.40
N ASN A 191 3.17 0.23 -22.33
CA ASN A 191 1.90 0.94 -22.29
C ASN A 191 1.93 2.30 -23.03
N LEU A 192 3.11 2.87 -23.33
CA LEU A 192 3.23 4.04 -24.20
C LEU A 192 2.70 3.79 -25.62
N SER A 193 2.62 2.53 -26.05
CA SER A 193 2.06 2.14 -27.36
C SER A 193 0.54 2.00 -27.39
N LEU A 194 -0.16 2.16 -26.26
CA LEU A 194 -1.61 2.02 -26.18
C LEU A 194 -2.32 3.09 -27.02
N LYS A 195 -3.22 2.65 -27.91
CA LYS A 195 -4.01 3.53 -28.79
C LYS A 195 -4.94 4.45 -27.99
N ASN A 196 -5.52 3.95 -26.91
CA ASN A 196 -6.44 4.72 -26.07
C ASN A 196 -5.64 5.68 -25.17
N GLU A 197 -5.85 6.98 -25.34
CA GLU A 197 -5.10 8.02 -24.62
C GLU A 197 -5.37 8.01 -23.11
N ALA A 198 -6.63 7.94 -22.68
CA ALA A 198 -6.97 7.86 -21.26
C ALA A 198 -6.36 6.63 -20.59
N GLN A 199 -6.40 5.48 -21.26
CA GLN A 199 -5.77 4.25 -20.76
C GLN A 199 -4.25 4.42 -20.62
N ARG A 200 -3.60 4.98 -21.64
CA ARG A 200 -2.16 5.24 -21.65
C ARG A 200 -1.73 6.21 -20.54
N LYS A 201 -2.49 7.29 -20.31
CA LYS A 201 -2.27 8.23 -19.20
C LYS A 201 -2.45 7.52 -17.85
N ALA A 202 -3.52 6.72 -17.68
CA ALA A 202 -3.79 6.01 -16.44
C ALA A 202 -2.68 4.99 -16.08
N GLU A 203 -2.21 4.23 -17.08
CA GLU A 203 -1.09 3.30 -16.92
C GLU A 203 0.24 4.03 -16.65
N THR A 204 0.42 5.23 -17.23
CA THR A 204 1.57 6.09 -16.96
C THR A 204 1.56 6.59 -15.51
N GLU A 205 0.44 7.13 -15.02
CA GLU A 205 0.30 7.57 -13.61
C GLU A 205 0.56 6.41 -12.63
N LYS A 206 0.05 5.22 -12.93
CA LYS A 206 0.32 4.01 -12.14
C LYS A 206 1.80 3.64 -12.11
N ALA A 207 2.48 3.70 -13.26
CA ALA A 207 3.91 3.40 -13.36
C ALA A 207 4.77 4.44 -12.62
N ILE A 208 4.43 5.73 -12.74
CA ILE A 208 5.10 6.82 -12.01
C ILE A 208 4.99 6.60 -10.51
N PHE A 209 3.78 6.31 -10.01
CA PHE A 209 3.55 6.00 -8.60
C PHE A 209 4.42 4.81 -8.14
N ALA A 210 4.36 3.69 -8.88
CA ALA A 210 5.08 2.47 -8.52
C ALA A 210 6.60 2.69 -8.52
N SER A 211 7.15 3.36 -9.53
CA SER A 211 8.58 3.69 -9.61
C SER A 211 9.00 4.60 -8.46
N GLY A 212 8.19 5.63 -8.16
CA GLY A 212 8.43 6.54 -7.05
C GLY A 212 8.48 5.84 -5.68
N GLU A 213 7.57 4.90 -5.42
CA GLU A 213 7.56 4.13 -4.18
C GLU A 213 8.74 3.15 -4.08
N ILE A 214 9.19 2.56 -5.19
CA ILE A 214 10.39 1.71 -5.22
C ILE A 214 11.65 2.55 -4.97
N ASN A 215 11.75 3.74 -5.57
CA ASN A 215 12.85 4.68 -5.31
C ASN A 215 12.92 5.07 -3.84
N LYS A 216 11.78 5.34 -3.19
CA LYS A 216 11.72 5.57 -1.72
C LYS A 216 12.23 4.37 -0.93
N ALA A 217 11.90 3.14 -1.35
CA ALA A 217 12.38 1.93 -0.67
C ALA A 217 13.90 1.76 -0.79
N ILE A 218 14.45 2.06 -1.96
CA ILE A 218 15.91 2.01 -2.18
C ILE A 218 16.61 3.15 -1.42
N ASP A 219 16.10 4.38 -1.48
CA ASP A 219 16.62 5.53 -0.72
C ASP A 219 16.71 5.19 0.78
N ASN A 220 15.60 4.70 1.36
CA ASN A 220 15.55 4.31 2.77
C ASN A 220 16.55 3.20 3.10
N PHE A 221 16.76 2.26 2.17
CA PHE A 221 17.72 1.17 2.37
C PHE A 221 19.17 1.68 2.32
N LEU A 222 19.51 2.51 1.34
CA LEU A 222 20.83 3.13 1.21
C LEU A 222 21.16 3.99 2.43
N MET A 223 20.20 4.78 2.94
CA MET A 223 20.37 5.65 4.09
C MET A 223 20.48 4.90 5.43
N SER A 224 20.11 3.62 5.47
CA SER A 224 20.17 2.77 6.66
C SER A 224 21.50 2.04 6.84
N GLU A 225 22.55 2.47 6.12
CA GLU A 225 23.85 1.79 6.08
C GLU A 225 23.75 0.33 5.60
N LEU A 226 22.74 0.02 4.77
CA LEU A 226 22.53 -1.29 4.17
C LEU A 226 22.31 -2.42 5.21
N ASN A 227 21.71 -2.11 6.36
CA ASN A 227 21.50 -3.11 7.40
C ASN A 227 20.36 -4.10 7.08
N PHE A 228 20.40 -5.27 7.69
CA PHE A 228 19.45 -6.36 7.45
C PHE A 228 17.97 -5.98 7.66
N GLU A 229 17.67 -5.27 8.75
CA GLU A 229 16.30 -4.93 9.12
C GLU A 229 15.68 -3.98 8.10
N ALA A 230 16.45 -2.99 7.66
CA ALA A 230 16.05 -2.10 6.60
C ALA A 230 15.89 -2.82 5.25
N GLY A 231 16.76 -3.80 4.96
CA GLY A 231 16.62 -4.63 3.76
C GLY A 231 15.28 -5.38 3.73
N LYS A 232 14.94 -6.07 4.83
CA LYS A 232 13.63 -6.72 5.00
C LYS A 232 12.46 -5.75 4.88
N LYS A 233 12.60 -4.55 5.46
CA LYS A 233 11.56 -3.51 5.36
C LYS A 233 11.37 -3.04 3.91
N SER A 234 12.45 -2.85 3.17
CA SER A 234 12.40 -2.45 1.76
C SER A 234 11.86 -3.54 0.85
N GLU A 235 12.19 -4.81 1.08
CA GLU A 235 11.57 -5.95 0.37
C GLU A 235 10.06 -6.04 0.65
N LYS A 236 9.66 -5.88 1.91
CA LYS A 236 8.24 -5.81 2.28
C LYS A 236 7.54 -4.62 1.60
N HIS A 237 8.22 -3.47 1.50
CA HIS A 237 7.71 -2.29 0.78
C HIS A 237 7.55 -2.58 -0.72
N LEU A 238 8.52 -3.23 -1.36
CA LEU A 238 8.41 -3.64 -2.77
C LEU A 238 7.21 -4.56 -3.00
N LEU A 239 7.03 -5.58 -2.16
CA LEU A 239 5.86 -6.47 -2.22
C LEU A 239 4.56 -5.70 -2.04
N LYS A 240 4.55 -4.69 -1.17
CA LYS A 240 3.43 -3.78 -0.97
C LYS A 240 3.12 -2.98 -2.24
N VAL A 241 4.12 -2.41 -2.89
CA VAL A 241 3.99 -1.70 -4.17
C VAL A 241 3.41 -2.63 -5.23
N LYS A 242 4.02 -3.81 -5.43
CA LYS A 242 3.54 -4.82 -6.41
C LYS A 242 2.05 -5.11 -6.20
N LYS A 243 1.65 -5.49 -4.99
CA LYS A 243 0.23 -5.77 -4.66
C LYS A 243 -0.69 -4.56 -4.85
N SER A 244 -0.27 -3.38 -4.43
CA SER A 244 -1.11 -2.16 -4.51
C SER A 244 -1.35 -1.70 -5.95
N THR A 245 -0.44 -2.05 -6.87
CA THR A 245 -0.49 -1.66 -8.29
C THR A 245 -1.18 -2.71 -9.17
N GLU A 246 -1.63 -3.83 -8.58
CA GLU A 246 -2.37 -4.85 -9.31
C GLU A 246 -3.73 -4.31 -9.80
N PRO A 247 -4.12 -4.60 -11.05
CA PRO A 247 -5.42 -4.23 -11.56
C PRO A 247 -6.51 -5.17 -11.01
N TYR A 248 -7.57 -4.58 -10.46
CA TYR A 248 -8.79 -5.26 -10.03
C TYR A 248 -9.84 -5.20 -11.13
N LYS A 249 -10.71 -6.21 -11.22
CA LYS A 249 -11.76 -6.29 -12.24
C LYS A 249 -13.11 -5.93 -11.66
N ILE A 250 -13.86 -5.09 -12.36
CA ILE A 250 -15.27 -4.83 -12.05
C ILE A 250 -16.09 -6.09 -12.31
N THR A 251 -16.84 -6.56 -11.32
CA THR A 251 -17.68 -7.77 -11.41
C THR A 251 -19.15 -7.43 -11.64
N ALA A 252 -19.59 -6.24 -11.22
CA ALA A 252 -20.94 -5.76 -11.43
C ALA A 252 -21.22 -5.48 -12.92
N GLY A 253 -22.45 -5.76 -13.38
CA GLY A 253 -22.85 -5.55 -14.78
C GLY A 253 -22.69 -4.11 -15.26
N ARG A 254 -22.97 -3.13 -14.39
CA ARG A 254 -22.73 -1.70 -14.62
C ARG A 254 -22.26 -1.06 -13.31
N PHE A 255 -21.04 -0.57 -13.30
CA PHE A 255 -20.49 0.18 -12.18
C PHE A 255 -20.66 1.68 -12.48
N ARG A 256 -21.63 2.32 -11.82
CA ARG A 256 -21.89 3.76 -11.96
C ARG A 256 -20.98 4.51 -10.99
N LEU A 257 -20.21 5.44 -11.53
CA LEU A 257 -19.41 6.38 -10.75
C LEU A 257 -20.32 7.52 -10.23
N PRO A 258 -19.93 8.22 -9.15
CA PRO A 258 -20.67 9.36 -8.61
C PRO A 258 -20.95 10.49 -9.63
N ASP A 259 -20.07 10.68 -10.60
CA ASP A 259 -20.19 11.66 -11.69
C ASP A 259 -21.12 11.20 -12.84
N GLY A 260 -21.81 10.06 -12.67
CA GLY A 260 -22.73 9.49 -13.66
C GLY A 260 -22.06 8.64 -14.74
N LYS A 261 -20.72 8.63 -14.82
CA LYS A 261 -19.98 7.78 -15.75
C LYS A 261 -20.13 6.30 -15.40
N ARG A 262 -19.83 5.43 -16.36
CA ARG A 262 -20.07 3.98 -16.23
C ARG A 262 -18.84 3.19 -16.63
N ILE A 263 -18.43 2.26 -15.77
CA ILE A 263 -17.42 1.23 -16.09
C ILE A 263 -18.15 -0.08 -16.38
N LYS A 264 -17.80 -0.71 -17.51
CA LYS A 264 -18.36 -2.01 -17.95
C LYS A 264 -17.82 -3.14 -17.07
N LYS A 265 -18.57 -4.24 -16.95
CA LYS A 265 -18.10 -5.48 -16.31
C LYS A 265 -16.80 -5.97 -16.97
N GLY A 266 -15.88 -6.48 -16.17
CA GLY A 266 -14.59 -7.03 -16.59
C GLY A 266 -13.48 -6.00 -16.78
N GLN A 267 -13.80 -4.71 -16.80
CA GLN A 267 -12.82 -3.65 -16.98
C GLN A 267 -11.89 -3.53 -15.76
N PRO A 268 -10.59 -3.25 -15.99
CA PRO A 268 -9.62 -3.12 -14.92
C PRO A 268 -9.70 -1.75 -14.23
N VAL A 269 -9.55 -1.75 -12.92
CA VAL A 269 -9.44 -0.56 -12.08
C VAL A 269 -8.25 -0.73 -11.13
N TRP A 270 -7.56 0.35 -10.84
CA TRP A 270 -6.49 0.40 -9.85
C TRP A 270 -6.97 1.18 -8.63
N VAL A 271 -6.61 0.71 -7.44
CA VAL A 271 -6.88 1.39 -6.17
C VAL A 271 -5.68 2.27 -5.84
N ILE A 272 -5.85 3.59 -6.00
CA ILE A 272 -4.79 4.57 -5.75
C ILE A 272 -4.51 4.67 -4.25
N GLY A 273 -5.57 4.75 -3.44
CA GLY A 273 -5.45 5.02 -2.02
C GLY A 273 -6.76 4.79 -1.28
N ILE A 274 -6.65 4.56 0.03
CA ILE A 274 -7.78 4.37 0.93
C ILE A 274 -7.69 5.41 2.03
N SER A 275 -8.75 6.17 2.25
CA SER A 275 -8.87 7.18 3.32
C SER A 275 -10.16 6.94 4.09
N GLY A 276 -10.04 6.40 5.31
CA GLY A 276 -11.17 6.01 6.14
C GLY A 276 -12.09 5.00 5.45
N SER A 277 -13.37 5.34 5.29
CA SER A 277 -14.38 4.51 4.59
C SER A 277 -14.44 4.77 3.08
N SER A 278 -13.58 5.63 2.54
CA SER A 278 -13.52 5.96 1.12
C SER A 278 -12.28 5.38 0.45
N VAL A 279 -12.44 4.96 -0.80
CA VAL A 279 -11.37 4.46 -1.66
C VAL A 279 -11.34 5.27 -2.95
N LYS A 280 -10.15 5.75 -3.32
CA LYS A 280 -9.88 6.43 -4.57
C LYS A 280 -9.42 5.40 -5.60
N ILE A 281 -10.12 5.32 -6.72
CA ILE A 281 -9.81 4.38 -7.80
C ILE A 281 -9.56 5.12 -9.11
N MET A 282 -8.85 4.43 -10.01
CA MET A 282 -8.61 4.84 -11.38
C MET A 282 -9.03 3.72 -12.33
N HIS A 283 -9.75 4.04 -13.41
CA HIS A 283 -10.04 3.09 -14.47
C HIS A 283 -8.82 2.92 -15.39
N LEU A 284 -8.38 1.67 -15.58
CA LEU A 284 -7.21 1.31 -16.41
C LEU A 284 -7.59 0.71 -17.77
N GLY A 285 -8.87 0.74 -18.11
CA GLY A 285 -9.36 0.16 -19.36
C GLY A 285 -9.57 1.19 -20.46
N GLU A 286 -10.07 0.74 -21.60
CA GLU A 286 -10.44 1.63 -22.69
C GLU A 286 -11.58 2.56 -22.28
N SER A 287 -11.37 3.85 -22.48
CA SER A 287 -12.31 4.91 -22.15
C SER A 287 -12.58 5.78 -23.38
N SER A 288 -13.82 6.23 -23.55
CA SER A 288 -14.16 7.22 -24.59
C SER A 288 -13.78 8.65 -24.19
N TYR A 289 -13.31 8.84 -22.95
CA TYR A 289 -12.84 10.14 -22.45
C TYR A 289 -11.35 10.33 -22.80
N PRO A 290 -10.89 11.59 -22.97
CA PRO A 290 -9.48 11.89 -23.24
C PRO A 290 -8.58 11.70 -22.02
N ASP A 291 -9.15 11.76 -20.81
CA ASP A 291 -8.43 11.68 -19.54
C ASP A 291 -8.82 10.45 -18.71
N PRO A 292 -7.91 9.96 -17.86
CA PRO A 292 -8.18 8.88 -16.92
C PRO A 292 -9.43 9.16 -16.07
N MET A 293 -10.30 8.16 -15.91
CA MET A 293 -11.43 8.29 -14.99
C MET A 293 -10.96 7.96 -13.57
N ILE A 294 -10.86 9.00 -12.74
CA ILE A 294 -10.52 8.90 -11.33
C ILE A 294 -11.78 9.23 -10.51
N THR A 295 -12.09 8.40 -9.50
CA THR A 295 -13.20 8.70 -8.60
C THR A 295 -12.98 8.16 -7.20
N SER A 296 -13.67 8.75 -6.23
CA SER A 296 -13.76 8.25 -4.86
C SER A 296 -15.11 7.57 -4.64
N LEU A 297 -15.11 6.41 -4.00
CA LEU A 297 -16.32 5.69 -3.62
C LEU A 297 -16.18 5.10 -2.21
N SER A 298 -17.24 4.50 -1.68
CA SER A 298 -17.16 3.78 -0.41
C SER A 298 -16.37 2.48 -0.58
N VAL A 299 -15.59 2.10 0.42
CA VAL A 299 -14.89 0.79 0.47
C VAL A 299 -15.89 -0.36 0.24
N TYR A 300 -17.07 -0.26 0.86
CA TYR A 300 -18.17 -1.21 0.72
C TYR A 300 -18.64 -1.36 -0.75
N ASP A 301 -18.84 -0.25 -1.47
CA ASP A 301 -19.26 -0.29 -2.87
C ASP A 301 -18.21 -0.95 -3.76
N LEU A 302 -16.91 -0.69 -3.51
CA LEU A 302 -15.84 -1.27 -4.30
C LEU A 302 -15.81 -2.79 -4.12
N GLN A 303 -15.85 -3.25 -2.87
CA GLN A 303 -15.83 -4.69 -2.53
C GLN A 303 -17.03 -5.44 -3.11
N ARG A 304 -18.21 -4.81 -3.08
CA ARG A 304 -19.44 -5.40 -3.62
C ARG A 304 -19.44 -5.50 -5.14
N ARG A 305 -18.75 -4.60 -5.84
CA ARG A 305 -18.87 -4.43 -7.29
C ARG A 305 -17.60 -4.79 -8.08
N SER A 306 -16.55 -5.22 -7.39
CA SER A 306 -15.30 -5.70 -7.97
C SER A 306 -14.79 -6.97 -7.27
N ASN A 307 -13.71 -7.53 -7.79
CA ASN A 307 -12.97 -8.59 -7.10
C ASN A 307 -11.99 -8.05 -6.04
N TRP A 308 -11.92 -6.73 -5.83
CA TRP A 308 -11.05 -6.13 -4.83
C TRP A 308 -11.49 -6.46 -3.40
N ARG A 309 -10.54 -6.71 -2.52
CA ARG A 309 -10.75 -6.93 -1.08
C ARG A 309 -9.75 -6.07 -0.31
N SER A 310 -10.21 -5.49 0.80
CA SER A 310 -9.32 -4.73 1.68
C SER A 310 -8.24 -5.66 2.22
N ASN A 311 -6.99 -5.20 2.18
CA ASN A 311 -5.84 -5.91 2.68
C ASN A 311 -4.95 -4.92 3.43
N GLU A 312 -4.24 -5.38 4.46
CA GLU A 312 -3.25 -4.61 5.19
C GLU A 312 -2.10 -4.11 4.29
N ASN A 313 -1.91 -4.75 3.14
CA ASN A 313 -0.89 -4.39 2.15
C ASN A 313 -1.20 -3.13 1.33
N PHE A 314 -2.27 -2.38 1.59
CA PHE A 314 -2.54 -1.13 0.88
C PHE A 314 -1.85 0.09 1.50
N PHE A 315 -1.57 1.08 0.66
CA PHE A 315 -1.19 2.41 1.12
C PHE A 315 -2.45 3.12 1.61
N TYR A 316 -2.57 3.26 2.92
CA TYR A 316 -3.62 4.05 3.55
C TYR A 316 -3.14 5.50 3.52
N GLU A 317 -3.91 6.36 2.85
CA GLU A 317 -3.72 7.80 2.98
C GLU A 317 -4.09 8.16 4.42
N LEU A 318 -3.20 8.91 5.09
CA LEU A 318 -3.54 9.44 6.41
C LEU A 318 -4.79 10.32 6.28
N PRO A 319 -5.70 10.32 7.28
CA PRO A 319 -6.90 11.14 7.23
C PRO A 319 -6.56 12.59 6.90
N LYS A 320 -7.29 13.18 5.95
CA LYS A 320 -7.11 14.58 5.59
C LYS A 320 -7.30 15.47 6.82
N GLY A 321 -6.26 16.20 7.20
CA GLY A 321 -6.15 16.88 8.51
C GLY A 321 -4.86 16.59 9.28
N SER A 322 -4.04 15.64 8.81
CA SER A 322 -2.61 15.64 9.12
C SER A 322 -1.91 16.74 8.29
N GLU A 323 -0.91 17.40 8.86
CA GLU A 323 -0.29 18.66 8.40
C GLU A 323 0.27 18.65 6.95
N SER A 324 0.34 17.49 6.29
CA SER A 324 0.94 17.25 4.97
C SER A 324 0.10 17.61 3.74
N ASP A 325 -1.20 17.90 3.87
CA ASP A 325 -2.11 18.09 2.72
C ASP A 325 -2.01 19.44 1.99
N LYS A 326 -1.17 20.38 2.44
CA LYS A 326 -1.10 21.75 1.87
C LYS A 326 -0.21 21.88 0.60
N ILE A 327 0.33 20.78 0.06
CA ILE A 327 1.45 20.86 -0.90
C ILE A 327 1.03 20.76 -2.39
N LEU A 328 -0.21 20.40 -2.73
CA LEU A 328 -0.51 19.87 -4.08
C LEU A 328 -0.86 20.85 -5.23
N ASP A 329 -0.75 22.18 -5.09
CA ASP A 329 -1.15 23.15 -6.14
C ASP A 329 -0.03 24.11 -6.61
N LYS A 330 1.19 23.63 -6.89
CA LYS A 330 2.28 24.47 -7.43
C LYS A 330 2.70 24.10 -8.87
N PRO A 331 3.07 25.09 -9.71
CA PRO A 331 3.56 24.86 -11.08
C PRO A 331 4.89 24.08 -11.08
N LEU A 332 5.11 23.25 -12.13
CA LEU A 332 6.27 22.36 -12.27
C LEU A 332 7.62 23.14 -12.26
N PRO A 333 8.56 22.81 -11.34
CA PRO A 333 9.90 23.41 -11.29
C PRO A 333 10.98 22.52 -11.96
N GLU A 334 12.19 23.09 -12.08
CA GLU A 334 13.37 22.49 -12.73
C GLU A 334 13.94 21.27 -11.97
N THR A 335 14.40 20.26 -12.72
CA THR A 335 14.92 18.96 -12.23
C THR A 335 16.39 19.02 -11.79
N TYR A 336 16.73 18.45 -10.62
CA TYR A 336 18.13 18.27 -10.15
C TYR A 336 18.40 16.83 -9.74
N ILE A 337 19.67 16.39 -9.74
CA ILE A 337 20.06 15.03 -9.32
C ILE A 337 20.32 15.01 -7.80
N LYS A 338 19.53 14.27 -7.02
CA LYS A 338 19.87 13.91 -5.65
C LYS A 338 21.02 12.91 -5.67
N ALA A 339 22.15 13.36 -5.13
CA ALA A 339 23.27 12.50 -4.82
C ALA A 339 23.06 11.90 -3.42
N VAL A 340 22.92 10.58 -3.31
CA VAL A 340 23.06 9.91 -2.01
C VAL A 340 24.56 9.80 -1.74
N THR A 341 25.00 10.36 -0.61
CA THR A 341 26.38 10.18 -0.17
C THR A 341 26.40 8.93 0.70
N ALA A 342 26.80 7.81 0.11
CA ALA A 342 27.03 6.57 0.84
C ALA A 342 28.55 6.38 0.94
N TRP A 343 29.07 6.36 2.17
CA TRP A 343 30.49 6.08 2.42
C TRP A 343 31.44 7.01 1.64
N GLU A 344 31.20 8.32 1.75
CA GLU A 344 31.98 9.41 1.11
C GLU A 344 31.94 9.47 -0.44
N LYS A 345 31.32 8.48 -1.11
CA LYS A 345 31.07 8.52 -2.56
C LYS A 345 29.67 9.07 -2.86
N LYS A 346 29.59 10.03 -3.77
CA LYS A 346 28.33 10.61 -4.25
C LYS A 346 27.77 9.74 -5.38
N TYR A 347 26.62 9.12 -5.13
CA TYR A 347 25.89 8.35 -6.13
C TYR A 347 24.74 9.17 -6.68
N PRO A 348 24.73 9.51 -7.99
CA PRO A 348 23.58 10.14 -8.62
C PRO A 348 22.45 9.12 -8.68
N TYR A 349 21.55 9.20 -7.71
CA TYR A 349 20.59 8.13 -7.45
C TYR A 349 19.16 8.51 -7.87
N ARG A 350 18.83 9.80 -7.88
CA ARG A 350 17.46 10.25 -8.17
C ARG A 350 17.44 11.61 -8.84
N PHE A 351 16.44 11.87 -9.69
CA PHE A 351 16.09 13.23 -10.11
C PHE A 351 15.02 13.73 -9.12
N GLU A 352 15.34 14.72 -8.29
CA GLU A 352 14.39 15.35 -7.38
C GLU A 352 14.02 16.75 -7.87
N ASP A 353 12.73 17.04 -7.78
CA ASP A 353 12.18 18.39 -7.84
C ASP A 353 12.34 19.04 -6.47
N LYS A 354 12.94 20.23 -6.41
CA LYS A 354 13.03 21.00 -5.17
C LYS A 354 11.64 21.48 -4.74
N SER A 355 11.00 20.78 -3.80
CA SER A 355 9.85 21.35 -3.06
C SER A 355 9.83 21.09 -1.55
N GLU A 356 10.80 20.37 -0.99
CA GLU A 356 10.92 20.20 0.47
C GLU A 356 12.37 20.37 0.94
N GLU A 357 12.74 21.59 1.35
CA GLU A 357 13.92 21.79 2.20
C GLU A 357 13.51 21.62 3.66
N SER A 358 13.65 20.39 4.18
CA SER A 358 13.76 20.13 5.62
C SER A 358 15.20 19.72 5.96
N GLY A 359 15.92 20.62 6.63
CA GLY A 359 16.87 20.31 7.70
C GLY A 359 18.15 19.50 7.46
N PHE A 360 18.47 18.97 6.27
CA PHE A 360 19.71 18.22 6.04
C PHE A 360 20.60 18.88 4.97
N ARG A 361 21.91 18.98 5.25
CA ARG A 361 22.91 19.55 4.33
C ARG A 361 23.11 18.61 3.13
N TYR A 362 22.47 18.90 2.00
CA TYR A 362 22.75 18.27 0.71
C TYR A 362 23.56 19.22 -0.19
N SER A 363 24.59 18.69 -0.85
CA SER A 363 25.33 19.43 -1.89
C SER A 363 24.69 19.20 -3.25
N ALA A 364 23.96 20.19 -3.77
CA ALA A 364 23.45 20.16 -5.13
C ALA A 364 24.61 20.20 -6.15
N VAL A 365 24.61 19.30 -7.13
CA VAL A 365 25.56 19.33 -8.26
C VAL A 365 24.77 19.73 -9.50
N LYS A 366 25.15 20.85 -10.13
CA LYS A 366 24.57 21.27 -11.42
C LYS A 366 25.04 20.31 -12.52
N PRO A 367 24.18 19.94 -13.48
CA PRO A 367 24.58 19.13 -14.63
C PRO A 367 25.38 20.01 -15.60
N SER A 368 26.65 20.22 -15.30
CA SER A 368 27.66 20.71 -16.23
C SER A 368 28.86 19.82 -16.01
N TYR A 369 29.22 19.05 -17.05
CA TYR A 369 30.22 17.97 -17.11
C TYR A 369 29.70 16.57 -16.71
N LEU A 370 29.11 15.88 -17.69
CA LEU A 370 29.23 14.42 -17.88
C LEU A 370 29.44 14.16 -19.37
#